data_AF-A0ABD0LIY5-F1
#
_entry.id   AF-A0ABD0LIY5-F1
#
_cell.length_a   1.000
_cell.length_b   1.000
_cell.length_c   1.000
_cell.angle_alpha   90.00
_cell.angle_beta   90.00
_cell.angle_gamma   90.00
#
_symmetry.space_group_name_H-M   'P 1'
#
loop_
_entity.id
_entity.type
_entity.pdbx_description
1 polymer ?
#
loop_
_entity_poly.entity_id
_entity_poly.type
_entity_poly.pdbx_seq_one_letter_code
_entity_poly.pdbx_strand_id
1 'polypeptide(L)' 'MFRIKGKLEPLSVDKARGAQGADFPKLEEHESNSCEGDITESEAGHALMGMKTGSAPGGDGLTIEFLKFF' A
#
# COMPACT_ATOMS: atom_id res chain seq x y z
N MET A 1 0.95 -34.32 -32.05
CA MET A 1 0.95 -32.96 -32.62
C MET A 1 -0.21 -32.19 -31.96
N PHE A 2 0.04 -31.40 -30.92
CA PHE A 2 -1.01 -30.66 -30.21
C PHE A 2 -0.82 -29.16 -30.44
N ARG A 3 -1.84 -28.53 -31.02
CA ARG A 3 -1.85 -27.12 -31.44
C ARG A 3 -2.57 -26.34 -30.35
N ILE A 4 -1.83 -25.60 -29.51
CA ILE A 4 -2.42 -24.69 -28.53
C ILE A 4 -2.78 -23.40 -29.27
N LYS A 5 -4.05 -23.27 -29.68
CA LYS A 5 -4.60 -21.99 -30.14
C LYS A 5 -5.08 -21.23 -28.90
N GLY A 6 -4.17 -20.53 -28.23
CA GLY A 6 -4.48 -19.58 -27.17
C GLY A 6 -4.10 -18.18 -27.62
N LYS A 7 -5.10 -17.34 -27.86
CA LYS A 7 -4.96 -15.91 -28.16
C LYS A 7 -4.39 -15.24 -26.90
N LEU A 8 -3.25 -14.54 -27.03
CA LEU A 8 -2.68 -13.73 -25.96
C LEU A 8 -3.54 -12.46 -25.84
N GLU A 9 -4.49 -12.46 -24.92
CA GLU A 9 -5.14 -11.25 -24.44
C GLU A 9 -4.17 -10.50 -23.51
N PRO A 10 -4.09 -9.15 -23.57
CA PRO A 10 -3.16 -8.39 -22.76
C PRO A 10 -3.44 -8.60 -21.27
N LEU A 11 -2.39 -8.91 -20.53
CA LEU A 11 -2.42 -9.11 -19.08
C LEU A 11 -2.77 -7.75 -18.43
N SER A 12 -4.05 -7.52 -18.14
CA SER A 12 -4.42 -6.40 -17.28
C SER A 12 -3.82 -6.64 -15.89
N VAL A 13 -3.27 -5.58 -15.30
CA VAL A 13 -2.42 -5.60 -14.11
C VAL A 13 -3.22 -5.95 -12.83
N ASP A 14 -4.46 -6.42 -12.96
CA ASP A 14 -5.45 -6.55 -11.88
C ASP A 14 -5.34 -7.85 -11.07
N LYS A 15 -4.28 -8.65 -11.28
CA LYS A 15 -4.12 -9.97 -10.66
C LYS A 15 -3.05 -10.04 -9.57
N ALA A 16 -2.93 -9.00 -8.75
CA ALA A 16 -2.22 -9.08 -7.48
C ALA A 16 -3.24 -9.24 -6.32
N ARG A 17 -3.50 -10.51 -5.96
CA ARG A 17 -3.99 -10.99 -4.64
C ARG A 17 -5.18 -10.27 -3.99
N GLY A 18 -6.35 -10.89 -4.12
CA GLY A 18 -7.25 -11.16 -2.98
C GLY A 18 -8.25 -10.08 -2.58
N ALA A 19 -9.43 -10.11 -3.22
CA ALA A 19 -10.77 -9.93 -2.64
C ALA A 19 -11.77 -9.62 -3.76
N GLN A 20 -12.08 -10.61 -4.60
CA GLN A 20 -13.15 -10.45 -5.57
C GLN A 20 -14.49 -10.60 -4.84
N GLY A 21 -15.20 -9.48 -4.63
CA GLY A 21 -16.59 -9.46 -4.15
C GLY A 21 -16.90 -8.62 -2.90
N ALA A 22 -15.94 -7.87 -2.36
CA ALA A 22 -16.21 -6.92 -1.28
C ALA A 22 -16.41 -5.51 -1.85
N ASP A 23 -17.48 -4.85 -1.41
CA ASP A 23 -17.74 -3.44 -1.70
C ASP A 23 -16.79 -2.63 -0.81
N PHE A 24 -15.65 -2.22 -1.37
CA PHE A 24 -14.66 -1.43 -0.65
C PHE A 24 -15.04 0.04 -0.71
N PRO A 25 -14.94 0.78 0.41
CA PRO A 25 -15.09 2.22 0.37
C PRO A 25 -14.07 2.79 -0.62
N LYS A 26 -14.58 3.42 -1.67
CA LYS A 26 -13.76 4.14 -2.64
C LYS A 26 -13.61 5.57 -2.17
N LEU A 27 -12.40 6.09 -2.30
CA LEU A 27 -12.13 7.49 -2.11
C LEU A 27 -12.80 8.29 -3.23
N GLU A 28 -13.34 9.44 -2.87
CA GLU A 28 -13.76 10.44 -3.85
C GLU A 28 -12.52 11.02 -4.56
N GLU A 29 -12.70 11.56 -5.77
CA GLU A 29 -11.58 12.05 -6.59
C GLU A 29 -10.69 13.06 -5.84
N HIS A 30 -11.29 13.93 -5.03
CA HIS A 30 -10.58 14.91 -4.23
C HIS A 30 -9.74 14.30 -3.09
N GLU A 31 -10.22 13.23 -2.45
CA GLU A 31 -9.49 12.51 -1.40
C GLU A 31 -8.31 11.76 -2.01
N SER A 32 -8.52 11.12 -3.17
CA SER A 32 -7.44 10.48 -3.91
C SER A 32 -6.35 11.48 -4.29
N ASN A 33 -6.74 12.65 -4.83
CA ASN A 33 -5.80 13.70 -5.19
C ASN A 33 -5.00 14.24 -3.98
N SER A 34 -5.59 14.19 -2.78
CA SER A 34 -4.89 14.61 -1.55
C SER A 34 -3.77 13.64 -1.14
N CYS A 35 -3.79 12.39 -1.62
CA CYS A 35 -2.78 11.38 -1.33
C CYS A 35 -1.59 11.39 -2.30
N GLU A 36 -1.66 12.16 -3.40
CA GLU A 36 -0.62 12.23 -4.44
C GLU A 36 0.43 13.34 -4.18
N GLY A 37 0.40 13.98 -3.00
CA GLY A 37 1.33 15.02 -2.60
C GLY A 37 2.52 14.51 -1.78
N ASP A 38 3.56 15.34 -1.65
CA ASP A 38 4.65 15.08 -0.72
C ASP A 38 4.14 15.13 0.73
N ILE A 39 4.59 14.17 1.55
CA ILE A 39 4.29 14.15 2.98
C ILE A 39 5.14 15.22 3.67
N THR A 40 4.50 16.10 4.44
CA THR A 40 5.22 17.10 5.24
C THR A 40 5.85 16.48 6.48
N GLU A 41 6.92 17.11 7.00
CA GLU A 41 7.57 16.67 8.24
C GLU A 41 6.58 16.56 9.41
N SER A 42 5.63 17.50 9.52
CA SER A 42 4.63 17.48 10.58
C SER A 42 3.68 16.29 10.46
N GLU A 43 3.25 15.94 9.24
CA GLU A 43 2.39 14.78 9.01
C GLU A 43 3.14 13.48 9.31
N ALA A 44 4.38 13.36 8.84
CA ALA A 44 5.24 12.23 9.13
C ALA A 44 5.46 12.07 10.65
N GLY A 45 5.76 13.17 11.35
CA GLY A 45 5.93 13.19 12.80
C GLY A 45 4.66 12.78 13.56
N HIS A 46 3.50 13.35 13.19
CA HIS A 46 2.22 12.98 13.81
C HIS A 46 1.89 11.49 13.59
N ALA A 47 2.09 11.00 12.36
CA ALA A 47 1.87 9.60 12.04
C ALA A 47 2.79 8.69 12.87
N LEU A 48 4.10 8.94 12.86
CA LEU A 48 5.10 8.17 13.59
C LEU A 48 4.79 8.13 15.09
N MET A 49 4.48 9.28 15.70
CA MET A 49 4.18 9.35 17.13
C MET A 49 2.92 8.58 17.52
N GLY A 50 1.93 8.49 16.63
CA GLY A 50 0.71 7.70 16.81
C GLY A 50 0.89 6.18 16.70
N MET A 51 2.02 5.69 16.17
CA MET A 51 2.25 4.25 15.97
C MET A 51 2.54 3.52 17.30
N LYS A 52 2.05 2.28 17.43
CA LYS A 52 2.27 1.42 18.60
C LYS A 52 3.69 0.85 18.61
N THR A 53 4.34 0.91 19.77
CA THR A 53 5.61 0.26 20.05
C THR A 53 5.43 -1.24 20.36
N GLY A 54 6.51 -2.01 20.29
CA GLY A 54 6.55 -3.45 20.53
C GLY A 54 6.12 -4.32 19.33
N SER A 55 5.90 -3.70 18.16
CA SER A 55 5.61 -4.42 16.93
C SER A 55 6.90 -4.98 16.32
N ALA A 56 6.81 -6.13 15.66
CA ALA A 56 7.93 -6.67 14.90
C ALA A 56 8.35 -5.68 13.80
N PRO A 57 9.66 -5.53 13.54
CA PRO A 57 10.15 -4.64 12.48
C PRO A 57 9.69 -5.12 11.10
N GLY A 58 9.71 -4.21 10.14
CA GLY A 58 9.48 -4.52 8.73
C GLY A 58 10.61 -5.36 8.13
N GLY A 59 10.56 -5.57 6.81
CA GLY A 59 11.63 -6.26 6.07
C GLY A 59 12.97 -5.50 6.10
N ASP A 60 12.95 -4.23 6.49
CA ASP A 60 14.12 -3.36 6.69
C ASP A 60 14.79 -3.54 8.06
N GLY A 61 14.14 -4.21 9.02
CA GLY A 61 14.68 -4.46 10.36
C GLY A 61 14.62 -3.27 11.31
N LEU A 62 14.04 -2.13 10.91
CA LEU A 62 13.91 -0.95 11.76
C LEU A 62 12.61 -1.01 12.57
N THR A 63 12.69 -0.70 13.86
CA THR A 63 11.51 -0.65 14.73
C THR A 63 10.97 0.78 14.85
N ILE A 64 9.71 0.91 15.25
CA ILE A 64 9.09 2.22 15.50
C ILE A 64 9.81 2.97 16.63
N GLU A 65 10.34 2.28 17.64
CA GLU A 65 11.12 2.89 18.71
C GLU A 65 12.40 3.54 18.19
N PHE A 66 13.07 2.89 17.23
CA PHE A 66 14.23 3.47 16.57
C PHE A 66 13.84 4.74 15.81
N LEU A 67 12.76 4.69 15.02
CA LEU A 67 12.29 5.83 14.23
C LEU A 67 11.71 6.99 15.06
N LYS A 68 11.29 6.74 16.31
CA LYS A 68 10.84 7.79 17.23
C LYS A 68 11.98 8.46 17.98
N PHE A 69 13.15 7.83 18.03
CA PHE A 69 14.31 8.35 18.73
C PHE A 69 15.10 9.35 17.86
N PHE A 70 15.14 9.12 16.56
CA PHE A 70 15.80 9.97 15.56
C PHE A 70 14.80 10.92 14.91
#